data_AF-A0A1G1Z2E8-F1
#
_entry.id   AF-A0A1G1Z2E8-F1
#
_cell.length_a   1.000
_cell.length_b   1.000
_cell.length_c   1.000
_cell.angle_alpha   90.00
_cell.angle_beta   90.00
_cell.angle_gamma   90.00
#
_symmetry.space_group_name_H-M   'P 1'
#
loop_
_entity.id
_entity.type
_entity.pdbx_description
1 polymer ?
#
loop_
_entity_poly.entity_id
_entity_poly.type
_entity_poly.pdbx_seq_one_letter_code
_entity_poly.pdbx_strand_id
1 'polypeptide(L)'
;MLLITLALMSSFISSYVPKIALVIYVLLILTHQFYGVSLYVRRLHDLNKSGWYALWFLVPLVNIYWALVLLFRKGEEGENKYGILDKDAKLIKTIFKLV
;
A
#
# COMPACT_ATOMS: atom_id res chain seq x y z
N MET A 1 -46.60 25.04 -2.31
CA MET A 1 -45.93 24.56 -1.08
C MET A 1 -45.06 23.33 -1.36
N LEU A 2 -45.61 22.23 -1.90
CA LEU A 2 -44.89 20.98 -2.19
C LEU A 2 -43.66 21.13 -3.13
N LEU A 3 -43.76 21.94 -4.19
CA LEU A 3 -42.63 22.16 -5.12
C LEU A 3 -41.46 22.90 -4.45
N ILE A 4 -41.77 23.84 -3.54
CA ILE A 4 -40.76 24.61 -2.81
C ILE A 4 -40.03 23.70 -1.82
N THR A 5 -40.76 22.83 -1.12
CA THR A 5 -40.14 21.87 -0.19
C THR A 5 -39.22 20.88 -0.91
N LEU A 6 -39.59 20.42 -2.11
CA LEU A 6 -38.75 19.55 -2.94
C LEU A 6 -37.49 20.27 -3.43
N ALA A 7 -37.62 21.52 -3.90
CA ALA A 7 -36.49 22.33 -4.34
C ALA A 7 -35.48 22.58 -3.21
N LEU A 8 -35.95 22.88 -2.00
CA LEU A 8 -35.08 23.02 -0.83
C LEU A 8 -34.35 21.71 -0.52
N MET A 9 -35.07 20.59 -0.43
CA MET A 9 -34.47 19.27 -0.21
C MET A 9 -33.39 18.94 -1.25
N SER A 10 -33.64 19.21 -2.53
CA SER A 10 -32.66 18.98 -3.59
C SER A 10 -31.38 19.82 -3.43
N SER A 11 -31.53 21.06 -2.97
CA SER A 11 -30.40 21.98 -2.73
C SER A 11 -29.54 21.53 -1.55
N PHE A 12 -30.18 21.02 -0.48
CA PHE A 12 -29.48 20.41 0.65
C PHE A 12 -28.70 19.17 0.19
N ILE A 13 -29.36 18.24 -0.51
CA ILE A 13 -28.72 17.01 -1.02
C ILE A 13 -27.51 17.37 -1.89
N SER A 14 -27.68 18.28 -2.85
CA SER A 14 -26.60 18.71 -3.74
C SER A 14 -25.42 19.38 -3.02
N SER A 15 -25.65 19.99 -1.85
CA SER A 15 -24.59 20.64 -1.06
C SER A 15 -23.80 19.63 -0.21
N TYR A 16 -24.48 18.64 0.37
CA TYR A 16 -23.86 17.74 1.36
C TYR A 16 -23.36 16.43 0.78
N VAL A 17 -24.07 15.82 -0.18
CA VAL A 17 -23.66 14.55 -0.80
C VAL A 17 -22.24 14.60 -1.38
N PRO A 18 -21.84 15.60 -2.21
CA PRO A 18 -20.49 15.63 -2.76
C PRO A 18 -19.41 15.84 -1.68
N LYS A 19 -19.70 16.59 -0.61
CA LYS A 19 -18.76 16.80 0.50
C LYS A 19 -18.52 15.51 1.27
N ILE A 20 -19.58 14.76 1.57
CA ILE A 20 -19.48 13.47 2.25
C ILE A 20 -18.73 12.48 1.36
N ALA A 21 -19.07 12.41 0.06
CA ALA A 21 -18.39 11.57 -0.90
C ALA A 21 -16.88 11.91 -0.99
N LEU A 22 -16.52 13.20 -1.00
CA LEU A 22 -15.13 13.64 -1.00
C LEU A 22 -14.40 13.19 0.27
N VAL A 23 -15.02 13.34 1.45
CA VAL A 23 -14.41 12.90 2.72
C VAL A 23 -14.16 11.39 2.70
N ILE A 24 -15.15 10.59 2.27
CA ILE A 24 -14.99 9.14 2.13
C ILE A 24 -13.88 8.80 1.13
N TYR A 25 -13.86 9.47 -0.03
CA TYR A 25 -12.85 9.26 -1.06
C TYR A 25 -11.43 9.55 -0.54
N VAL A 26 -11.24 10.66 0.17
CA VAL A 26 -9.96 11.02 0.77
C VAL A 26 -9.53 9.98 1.82
N LEU A 27 -10.45 9.53 2.67
CA LEU A 27 -10.15 8.49 3.66
C LEU A 27 -9.71 7.19 2.99
N LEU A 28 -10.42 6.76 1.94
CA LEU A 28 -10.07 5.56 1.18
C LEU A 28 -8.68 5.67 0.54
N ILE A 29 -8.35 6.83 -0.06
CA ILE A 29 -7.00 7.07 -0.60
C ILE A 29 -5.97 6.98 0.51
N LEU A 30 -6.15 7.68 1.63
CA LEU A 30 -5.17 7.70 2.73
C LEU A 30 -4.94 6.29 3.27
N THR A 31 -6.01 5.52 3.49
CA THR A 31 -5.90 4.12 3.92
C THR A 31 -5.14 3.28 2.88
N HIS A 32 -5.50 3.38 1.60
CA HIS A 32 -4.81 2.67 0.52
C HIS A 32 -3.31 3.03 0.46
N GLN A 33 -2.96 4.31 0.53
CA GLN A 33 -1.57 4.75 0.47
C GLN A 33 -0.77 4.28 1.69
N PHE A 34 -1.37 4.30 2.89
CA PHE A 34 -0.71 3.80 4.10
C PHE A 34 -0.33 2.32 3.98
N TYR A 35 -1.28 1.48 3.55
CA TYR A 35 -1.02 0.05 3.32
C TYR A 35 -0.01 -0.16 2.17
N GLY A 36 -0.15 0.58 1.07
CA GLY A 36 0.75 0.50 -0.08
C GLY A 36 2.19 0.79 0.30
N VAL A 37 2.45 1.89 1.01
CA VAL A 37 3.80 2.25 1.49
C VAL A 37 4.38 1.17 2.40
N SER A 38 3.58 0.59 3.31
CA SER A 38 4.04 -0.51 4.16
C SER A 38 4.54 -1.72 3.35
N LEU A 39 3.81 -2.09 2.29
CA LEU A 39 4.21 -3.19 1.40
C LEU A 39 5.45 -2.85 0.57
N TYR A 40 5.55 -1.62 0.05
CA TYR A 40 6.73 -1.18 -0.69
C TYR A 40 7.97 -1.16 0.19
N VAL A 41 7.88 -0.68 1.43
CA VAL A 41 8.99 -0.71 2.40
C VAL A 41 9.45 -2.13 2.65
N ARG A 42 8.53 -3.08 2.89
CA ARG A 42 8.88 -4.51 3.05
C ARG A 42 9.61 -5.05 1.81
N ARG A 43 9.10 -4.77 0.61
CA ARG A 43 9.72 -5.23 -0.64
C ARG A 43 11.08 -4.58 -0.90
N LEU A 44 11.27 -3.32 -0.51
CA LEU A 44 12.57 -2.64 -0.57
C LEU A 44 13.56 -3.27 0.41
N HIS A 45 13.12 -3.66 1.61
CA HIS A 45 13.96 -4.37 2.57
C HIS A 45 14.36 -5.75 2.05
N ASP A 46 13.48 -6.48 1.34
CA ASP A 46 13.83 -7.73 0.65
C ASP A 46 14.93 -7.53 -0.41
N LEU A 47 15.02 -6.33 -0.99
CA LEU A 47 16.05 -5.92 -1.94
C LEU A 47 17.26 -5.25 -1.27
N ASN A 48 17.34 -5.30 0.07
CA ASN A 48 18.39 -4.70 0.89
C ASN A 48 18.56 -3.18 0.66
N LYS A 49 17.46 -2.50 0.29
CA LYS A 49 17.35 -1.05 0.13
C LYS A 49 16.62 -0.43 1.31
N SER A 50 16.89 0.84 1.60
CA SER A 50 16.22 1.55 2.69
C SER A 50 14.75 1.83 2.37
N GLY A 51 13.89 1.78 3.39
CA GLY A 51 12.48 2.15 3.24
C GLY A 51 12.25 3.58 2.73
N TRP A 52 13.24 4.47 2.88
CA TRP A 52 13.23 5.83 2.31
C TRP A 52 13.05 5.86 0.79
N TYR A 53 13.44 4.80 0.08
CA TYR A 53 13.19 4.69 -1.36
C TYR A 53 11.69 4.64 -1.69
N ALA A 54 10.82 4.33 -0.73
CA ALA A 54 9.37 4.38 -0.92
C ALA A 54 8.87 5.80 -1.23
N LEU A 55 9.60 6.86 -0.85
CA LEU A 55 9.24 8.25 -1.18
C LEU A 55 9.31 8.54 -2.68
N TRP A 56 10.14 7.79 -3.43
CA TRP A 56 10.22 7.95 -4.88
C TRP A 56 8.92 7.56 -5.60
N PHE A 57 8.03 6.80 -4.96
CA PHE A 57 6.70 6.49 -5.49
C PHE A 57 5.76 7.71 -5.53
N LEU A 58 6.07 8.79 -4.80
CA LEU A 58 5.32 10.05 -4.88
C LEU A 58 5.56 10.79 -6.21
N VAL A 59 6.64 10.48 -6.92
CA VAL A 59 6.97 11.10 -8.21
C VAL A 59 6.43 10.22 -9.35
N PRO A 60 5.47 10.68 -10.17
CA PRO A 60 4.74 9.82 -11.12
C PRO A 60 5.61 9.02 -12.09
N LEU A 61 6.63 9.65 -12.67
CA LEU A 61 7.52 9.00 -13.64
C LEU A 61 8.50 8.01 -12.96
N VAL A 62 9.00 8.37 -11.79
CA VAL A 62 9.95 7.56 -11.03
C VAL A 62 9.25 6.36 -10.38
N ASN A 63 7.97 6.51 -10.04
CA ASN A 63 7.11 5.45 -9.52
C ASN A 63 7.06 4.27 -10.51
N ILE A 64 6.83 4.52 -11.81
CA ILE A 64 6.77 3.43 -12.82
C ILE A 64 8.07 2.64 -12.84
N TYR A 65 9.22 3.33 -12.85
CA TYR A 65 10.53 2.69 -12.81
C TYR A 65 10.69 1.81 -11.56
N TRP A 66 10.42 2.35 -10.37
CA TRP A 66 10.53 1.58 -9.13
C TRP A 66 9.52 0.44 -9.03
N ALA A 67 8.30 0.61 -9.54
CA ALA A 67 7.30 -0.44 -9.61
C ALA A 67 7.80 -1.62 -10.46
N LEU A 68 8.38 -1.36 -11.63
CA LEU A 68 9.00 -2.40 -12.47
C LEU A 68 10.15 -3.10 -11.72
N VAL A 69 11.00 -2.34 -11.03
CA VAL A 69 12.08 -2.92 -10.22
C VAL A 69 11.51 -3.82 -9.11
N LEU A 70 10.51 -3.37 -8.33
CA LEU A 70 9.94 -4.16 -7.24
C LEU A 70 9.20 -5.43 -7.74
N LEU A 71 8.57 -5.36 -8.91
CA LEU A 71 7.84 -6.46 -9.52
C LEU A 71 8.77 -7.55 -10.08
N PHE A 72 9.80 -7.15 -10.82
CA PHE A 72 10.62 -8.12 -11.57
C PHE A 72 11.94 -8.48 -10.89
N ARG A 73 12.47 -7.64 -10.00
CA ARG A 73 13.76 -7.91 -9.38
C ARG A 73 13.63 -8.96 -8.28
N LYS A 74 14.41 -10.03 -8.37
CA LYS A 74 14.51 -11.05 -7.32
C LYS A 74 15.02 -10.41 -6.00
N GLY A 75 14.46 -10.86 -4.87
CA GLY A 75 14.96 -10.50 -3.53
C GLY A 75 16.43 -10.91 -3.36
N GLU A 76 17.16 -10.20 -2.51
CA GLU A 76 18.56 -10.54 -2.23
C GLU A 76 18.62 -11.79 -1.34
N GLU A 77 19.44 -12.77 -1.72
CA GLU A 77 19.55 -14.04 -1.01
C GLU A 77 20.71 -14.03 0.00
N GLY A 78 20.41 -14.20 1.29
CA GLY A 78 21.45 -14.29 2.33
C GLY A 78 21.09 -13.43 3.54
N GLU A 79 22.10 -13.08 4.33
CA GLU A 79 21.95 -12.09 5.39
C GLU A 79 21.75 -10.71 4.77
N ASN A 80 20.56 -10.11 4.94
CA ASN A 80 20.32 -8.73 4.55
C ASN A 80 20.35 -7.84 5.81
N LYS A 81 20.47 -6.52 5.61
CA LYS A 81 20.54 -5.55 6.73
C LYS A 81 19.26 -5.50 7.59
N TYR A 82 18.21 -6.19 7.19
CA TYR A 82 16.89 -6.21 7.79
C TYR A 82 16.52 -7.59 8.38
N GLY A 83 17.40 -8.59 8.27
CA GLY A 83 17.19 -9.95 8.79
C GLY A 83 18.02 -11.03 8.08
N ILE A 84 18.20 -12.15 8.77
CA ILE A 84 18.79 -13.36 8.22
C ILE A 84 17.65 -14.17 7.58
N LEU A 85 17.68 -14.34 6.25
CA LEU A 85 16.86 -15.37 5.63
C LEU A 85 17.43 -16.72 6.05
N ASP A 86 16.79 -17.38 7.02
CA ASP A 86 17.18 -18.72 7.43
C ASP A 86 16.93 -19.71 6.29
N LYS A 87 17.92 -19.88 5.42
CA LYS A 87 17.93 -20.88 4.34
C LYS A 87 17.92 -22.30 4.91
N ASP A 88 18.30 -22.43 6.18
CA ASP A 88 18.39 -23.65 6.96
C ASP A 88 17.31 -23.68 8.04
N ALA A 89 16.04 -23.58 7.64
CA ALA A 89 14.92 -24.08 8.43
C ALA A 89 14.99 -25.63 8.58
N LYS A 90 16.17 -26.14 8.97
CA LYS A 90 16.47 -27.49 9.43
C LYS A 90 15.44 -27.89 10.47
N LEU A 91 14.99 -26.98 11.32
CA LEU A 91 13.95 -27.25 12.30
C LEU A 91 12.62 -27.66 11.65
N ILE A 92 12.13 -26.89 10.67
CA ILE A 92 10.87 -27.18 9.95
C ILE A 92 11.02 -28.45 9.11
N LYS A 93 12.16 -28.60 8.40
CA LYS A 93 12.46 -29.82 7.63
C LYS A 93 12.60 -31.06 8.51
N THR A 94 13.04 -30.92 9.75
CA THR A 94 13.17 -32.03 10.71
C THR A 94 11.80 -32.42 11.27
N ILE A 95 10.96 -31.45 11.62
CA ILE A 95 9.58 -31.71 12.08
C ILE A 95 8.77 -32.42 11.00
N PHE A 96 8.84 -31.97 9.74
CA PHE A 96 8.14 -32.63 8.61
C PHE A 96 8.73 -34.00 8.22
N LYS A 97 9.94 -34.33 8.67
CA LYS A 97 10.52 -35.68 8.49
C LYS A 97 10.15 -36.64 9.62
N LEU A 98 9.68 -36.12 10.75
CA LEU A 98 9.33 -36.88 11.95
C LEU A 98 7.83 -37.19 12.04
N VAL A 99 7.00 -36.57 11.19
CA VAL A 99 5.59 -36.89 10.96
C VAL A 99 5.48 -37.75 9.70
#